data_AF-C7NYG8-F1
#
_entry.id   AF-C7NYG8-F1
#
_cell.length_a   1.000
_cell.length_b   1.000
_cell.length_c   1.000
_cell.angle_alpha   90.00
_cell.angle_beta   90.00
_cell.angle_gamma   90.00
#
_symmetry.space_group_name_H-M   'P 1'
#
loop_
_entity.id
_entity.type
_entity.pdbx_description
1 polymer ?
#
loop_
_entity_poly.entity_id
_entity_poly.type
_entity_poly.pdbx_seq_one_letter_code
_entity_poly.pdbx_strand_id
1 'polypeptide(L)'
;MPEQLTSSTPWERAQTEVDQGGPINDAERMVRLSGGEGSHRVTWALQGQTLLADCDCRGHRFNDGWCAHVASLWWQWVRGRIVVSHLHTGRDYPEPPAWLRFDPPSRPLDDLSPAELDAFLHCDVADAGVRPFARRTDRSPGTIGNLLASAREKLGGDL
;
A
#
# COMPACT_ATOMS: atom_id res chain seq x y z
N MET A 1 -0.47 1.67 14.86
CA MET A 1 -1.28 0.46 14.67
C MET A 1 -2.28 0.40 15.80
N PRO A 2 -3.59 0.20 15.56
CA PRO A 2 -4.51 -0.09 16.64
C PRO A 2 -4.01 -1.33 17.40
N GLU A 3 -3.77 -1.20 18.71
CA GLU A 3 -3.23 -2.26 19.57
C GLU A 3 -4.12 -3.52 19.59
N GLN A 4 -5.39 -3.37 19.22
CA GLN A 4 -6.38 -4.45 19.12
C GLN A 4 -6.18 -5.36 17.89
N LEU A 5 -5.37 -4.96 16.89
CA LEU A 5 -5.09 -5.81 15.73
C LEU A 5 -3.99 -6.83 16.02
N THR A 6 -2.96 -6.46 16.78
CA THR A 6 -1.72 -7.25 16.92
C THR A 6 -1.81 -8.46 17.85
N SER A 7 -2.88 -8.57 18.66
CA SER A 7 -3.08 -9.67 19.63
C SER A 7 -4.16 -10.68 19.21
N SER A 8 -4.60 -10.65 17.95
CA SER A 8 -5.62 -11.57 17.44
C SER A 8 -4.98 -12.81 16.81
N THR A 9 -5.66 -13.96 16.89
CA THR A 9 -5.20 -15.25 16.32
C THR A 9 -4.71 -15.15 14.86
N PRO A 10 -5.35 -14.37 13.96
CA PRO A 10 -4.84 -14.16 12.60
C PRO A 10 -3.42 -13.58 12.53
N TRP A 11 -3.10 -12.63 13.42
CA TRP A 11 -1.80 -11.95 13.43
C TRP A 11 -0.69 -12.79 14.05
N GLU A 12 -1.01 -13.65 15.02
CA GLU A 12 -0.08 -14.64 15.57
C GLU A 12 0.28 -15.70 14.52
N ARG A 13 -0.74 -16.24 13.84
CA ARG A 13 -0.55 -17.21 12.74
C ARG A 13 0.30 -16.63 11.62
N ALA A 14 0.03 -15.38 11.22
CA ALA A 14 0.80 -14.69 10.19
C ALA A 14 2.28 -14.50 10.52
N GLN A 15 2.66 -14.48 11.81
CA GLN A 15 4.06 -14.36 12.23
C GLN A 15 4.79 -15.69 12.32
N THR A 16 4.05 -16.78 12.55
CA THR A 16 4.59 -18.11 12.85
C THR A 16 4.53 -19.05 11.65
N GLU A 17 3.55 -18.89 10.78
CA GLU A 17 3.38 -19.72 9.58
C GLU A 17 4.24 -19.21 8.41
N VAL A 18 4.73 -20.16 7.62
CA VAL A 18 5.46 -19.86 6.39
C VAL A 18 4.46 -19.70 5.26
N ASP A 19 4.52 -18.57 4.55
CA ASP A 19 3.81 -18.37 3.30
C ASP A 19 4.61 -18.97 2.14
N GLN A 20 3.99 -19.90 1.40
CA GLN A 20 4.52 -20.54 0.21
C GLN A 20 3.82 -20.08 -1.08
N GLY A 21 3.15 -18.92 -0.99
CA GLY A 21 2.49 -18.25 -2.08
C GLY A 21 3.43 -17.55 -3.06
N GLY A 22 2.87 -16.72 -3.93
CA GLY A 22 3.61 -16.00 -4.95
C GLY A 22 2.76 -14.98 -5.70
N PRO A 23 3.39 -14.04 -6.44
CA PRO A 23 2.67 -13.04 -7.23
C PRO A 23 1.91 -13.71 -8.37
N ILE A 24 0.68 -13.23 -8.62
CA ILE A 24 -0.12 -13.58 -9.81
C ILE A 24 0.02 -12.45 -10.85
N ASN A 25 -0.09 -11.21 -10.38
CA ASN A 25 0.11 -9.97 -11.14
C ASN A 25 0.46 -8.84 -10.15
N ASP A 26 0.50 -7.59 -10.63
CA ASP A 26 0.85 -6.42 -9.82
C ASP A 26 -0.14 -6.13 -8.67
N ALA A 27 -1.38 -6.62 -8.79
CA ALA A 27 -2.44 -6.39 -7.82
C ALA A 27 -2.74 -7.60 -6.93
N GLU A 28 -2.42 -8.81 -7.38
CA GLU A 28 -2.92 -10.04 -6.78
C GLU A 28 -1.82 -11.07 -6.54
N ARG A 29 -1.98 -11.80 -5.45
CA ARG A 29 -1.01 -12.78 -4.97
C ARG A 29 -1.74 -14.02 -4.48
N MET A 30 -1.14 -15.17 -4.70
CA MET A 30 -1.54 -16.38 -4.00
C MET A 30 -0.87 -16.39 -2.63
N VAL A 31 -1.60 -16.68 -1.57
CA VAL A 31 -1.07 -16.88 -0.21
C VAL A 31 -1.38 -18.30 0.24
N ARG A 32 -0.39 -19.02 0.74
CA ARG A 32 -0.56 -20.38 1.27
C ARG A 32 0.24 -20.53 2.55
N LEU A 33 -0.46 -20.46 3.69
CA LEU A 33 0.16 -20.56 5.01
C LEU A 33 0.28 -22.02 5.46
N SER A 34 1.41 -22.36 6.07
CA SER A 34 1.76 -23.75 6.45
C SER A 34 0.79 -24.42 7.43
N GLY A 35 0.01 -23.67 8.21
CA GLY A 35 -0.99 -24.19 9.15
C GLY A 35 -2.41 -24.20 8.60
N GLY A 36 -2.62 -23.84 7.33
CA GLY A 36 -3.93 -23.82 6.67
C GLY A 36 -4.06 -24.84 5.55
N GLU A 37 -5.28 -25.37 5.39
CA GLU A 37 -5.67 -26.27 4.30
C GLU A 37 -6.21 -25.45 3.12
N GLY A 38 -5.36 -24.66 2.46
CA GLY A 38 -5.80 -23.91 1.27
C GLY A 38 -4.87 -22.80 0.81
N SER A 39 -4.80 -22.62 -0.52
CA SER A 39 -4.24 -21.41 -1.13
C SER A 39 -5.37 -20.41 -1.36
N HIS A 40 -5.11 -19.15 -1.04
CA HIS A 40 -6.08 -18.06 -1.16
C HIS A 40 -5.59 -16.97 -2.09
N ARG A 41 -6.46 -16.50 -2.97
CA ARG A 41 -6.17 -15.33 -3.80
C ARG A 41 -6.40 -14.07 -2.97
N VAL A 42 -5.39 -13.22 -2.92
CA VAL A 42 -5.41 -11.98 -2.16
C VAL A 42 -5.08 -10.81 -3.07
N THR A 43 -5.97 -9.82 -3.11
CA THR A 43 -5.70 -8.50 -3.68
C THR A 43 -4.85 -7.73 -2.69
N TRP A 44 -3.64 -7.34 -3.11
CA TRP A 44 -2.63 -6.68 -2.30
C TRP A 44 -1.82 -5.70 -3.14
N ALA A 45 -2.31 -4.47 -3.25
CA ALA A 45 -1.74 -3.41 -4.09
C ALA A 45 -2.02 -2.02 -3.50
N LEU A 46 -1.27 -1.02 -3.95
CA LEU A 46 -1.56 0.38 -3.64
C LEU A 46 -2.41 1.02 -4.74
N GLN A 47 -3.45 1.75 -4.36
CA GLN A 47 -4.29 2.52 -5.29
C GLN A 47 -4.68 3.86 -4.65
N GLY A 48 -4.48 4.97 -5.37
CA GLY A 48 -4.65 6.30 -4.78
C GLY A 48 -3.80 6.49 -3.54
N GLN A 49 -4.43 6.68 -2.38
CA GLN A 49 -3.75 6.78 -1.07
C GLN A 49 -3.98 5.56 -0.17
N THR A 50 -4.60 4.49 -0.70
CA THR A 50 -5.03 3.34 0.09
C THR A 50 -4.27 2.07 -0.28
N LEU A 51 -4.27 1.13 0.67
CA LEU A 51 -3.87 -0.26 0.44
C LEU A 51 -5.12 -1.08 0.16
N LEU A 52 -5.19 -1.66 -1.03
CA LEU A 52 -6.15 -2.70 -1.35
C LEU A 52 -5.71 -3.98 -0.65
N ALA A 53 -6.57 -4.52 0.22
CA ALA A 53 -6.29 -5.67 1.05
C ALA A 53 -7.55 -6.53 1.18
N ASP A 54 -7.77 -7.40 0.20
CA ASP A 54 -8.95 -8.26 0.14
C ASP A 54 -8.57 -9.71 -0.11
N CYS A 55 -9.20 -10.65 0.58
CA CYS A 55 -8.89 -12.07 0.49
C CYS A 55 -10.18 -12.89 0.31
N ASP A 56 -10.14 -13.83 -0.62
CA ASP A 56 -11.27 -14.73 -0.93
C ASP A 56 -11.65 -15.71 0.20
N CYS A 57 -10.86 -15.75 1.29
CA CYS A 57 -11.13 -16.62 2.42
C CYS A 57 -12.34 -16.13 3.25
N ARG A 58 -13.01 -17.05 3.94
CA ARG A 58 -14.10 -16.71 4.87
C ARG A 58 -13.62 -16.12 6.20
N GLY A 59 -12.31 -15.94 6.39
CA GLY A 59 -11.69 -15.53 7.66
C GLY A 59 -12.12 -14.16 8.18
N HIS A 60 -12.52 -13.25 7.29
CA HIS A 60 -13.09 -11.93 7.64
C HIS A 60 -14.44 -12.04 8.35
N ARG A 61 -15.14 -13.18 8.28
CA ARG A 61 -16.41 -13.38 9.00
C ARG A 61 -16.23 -13.73 10.48
N PHE A 62 -15.03 -14.11 10.87
CA PHE A 62 -14.71 -14.59 12.22
C PHE A 62 -13.80 -13.61 12.99
N ASN A 63 -13.34 -12.53 12.34
CA ASN A 63 -12.42 -11.56 12.92
C ASN A 63 -12.81 -10.16 12.45
N ASP A 64 -12.87 -9.19 13.37
CA ASP A 64 -13.01 -7.78 13.03
C ASP A 64 -11.70 -7.26 12.43
N GLY A 65 -11.53 -7.41 11.11
CA GLY A 65 -10.37 -6.89 10.38
C GLY A 65 -9.72 -7.92 9.43
N TRP A 66 -8.39 -7.94 9.41
CA TRP A 66 -7.60 -8.75 8.48
C TRP A 66 -7.57 -10.24 8.87
N CYS A 67 -7.76 -11.11 7.87
CA CYS A 67 -7.50 -12.53 8.03
C CYS A 67 -5.98 -12.82 8.08
N ALA A 68 -5.60 -14.07 8.41
CA ALA A 68 -4.20 -14.46 8.52
C ALA A 68 -3.42 -14.28 7.20
N HIS A 69 -4.07 -14.44 6.05
CA HIS A 69 -3.45 -14.27 4.73
C HIS A 69 -3.06 -12.81 4.47
N VAL A 70 -3.99 -11.88 4.73
CA VAL A 70 -3.74 -10.44 4.61
C VAL A 70 -2.69 -9.97 5.62
N ALA A 71 -2.79 -10.43 6.87
CA ALA A 71 -1.79 -10.13 7.89
C ALA A 71 -0.39 -10.69 7.53
N SER A 72 -0.30 -11.85 6.88
CA SER A 72 0.96 -12.42 6.41
C SER A 72 1.62 -11.53 5.36
N LEU A 73 0.86 -11.02 4.38
CA LEU A 73 1.39 -10.10 3.37
C LEU A 73 1.88 -8.79 3.99
N TRP A 74 1.17 -8.26 4.99
CA TRP A 74 1.66 -7.12 5.75
C TRP A 74 3.02 -7.38 6.38
N TRP A 75 3.18 -8.50 7.09
CA TRP A 75 4.45 -8.87 7.71
C TRP A 75 5.57 -9.08 6.71
N GLN A 76 5.27 -9.69 5.57
CA GLN A 76 6.25 -9.85 4.50
C GLN A 76 6.70 -8.49 3.95
N TRP A 77 5.77 -7.55 3.76
CA TRP A 77 6.07 -6.24 3.22
C TRP A 77 6.90 -5.38 4.17
N VAL A 78 6.49 -5.25 5.44
CA VAL A 78 7.26 -4.49 6.45
C VAL A 78 8.64 -5.09 6.74
N ARG A 79 8.86 -6.37 6.40
CA ARG A 79 10.14 -7.07 6.51
C ARG A 79 10.94 -7.07 5.19
N GLY A 80 10.49 -6.34 4.16
CA GLY A 80 11.17 -6.24 2.87
C GLY A 80 11.22 -7.54 2.07
N ARG A 81 10.32 -8.50 2.34
CA ARG A 81 10.28 -9.82 1.67
C ARG A 81 9.45 -9.82 0.39
N ILE A 82 8.53 -8.87 0.25
CA ILE A 82 7.74 -8.66 -0.95
C ILE A 82 7.79 -7.20 -1.38
N VAL A 83 7.63 -6.99 -2.68
CA VAL A 83 7.44 -5.67 -3.28
C VAL A 83 5.96 -5.50 -3.62
N VAL A 84 5.43 -4.32 -3.32
CA VAL A 84 4.03 -3.94 -3.58
C VAL A 84 4.02 -2.82 -4.61
N SER A 85 3.27 -3.03 -5.68
CA SER A 85 3.14 -2.05 -6.75
C SER A 85 1.98 -1.10 -6.49
N HIS A 86 2.13 0.14 -6.94
CA HIS A 86 1.06 1.11 -6.95
C HIS A 86 0.42 1.18 -8.33
N LEU A 87 -0.84 0.79 -8.43
CA LEU A 87 -1.52 0.52 -9.71
C LEU A 87 -1.68 1.78 -10.58
N HIS A 88 -1.92 2.96 -9.99
CA HIS A 88 -1.99 4.21 -10.76
C HIS A 88 -0.62 4.82 -11.11
N THR A 89 0.36 4.79 -10.19
CA THR A 89 1.66 5.46 -10.42
C THR A 89 2.68 4.56 -11.12
N GLY A 90 2.47 3.24 -11.10
CA GLY A 90 3.43 2.23 -11.55
C GLY A 90 4.66 2.09 -10.64
N ARG A 91 4.70 2.77 -9.48
CA ARG A 91 5.84 2.70 -8.56
C ARG A 91 5.78 1.44 -7.71
N ASP A 92 6.93 0.79 -7.60
CA ASP A 92 7.16 -0.32 -6.69
C ASP A 92 7.67 0.14 -5.32
N TYR A 93 7.17 -0.52 -4.28
CA TYR A 93 7.46 -0.24 -2.88
C TYR A 93 7.98 -1.50 -2.17
N PRO A 94 9.29 -1.61 -1.89
CA PRO A 94 9.85 -2.73 -1.13
C PRO A 94 9.47 -2.68 0.36
N GLU A 95 9.01 -1.52 0.85
CA GLU A 95 8.52 -1.26 2.19
C GLU A 95 7.31 -0.33 2.15
N PRO A 96 6.42 -0.34 3.16
CA PRO A 96 5.28 0.57 3.18
C PRO A 96 5.71 2.04 3.08
N PRO A 97 5.13 2.81 2.13
CA PRO A 97 5.50 4.20 1.98
C PRO A 97 5.07 5.04 3.18
N ALA A 98 5.84 6.10 3.47
CA ALA A 98 5.57 7.03 4.57
C ALA A 98 4.20 7.73 4.47
N TRP A 99 3.61 7.83 3.27
CA TRP A 99 2.27 8.41 3.08
C TRP A 99 1.13 7.42 3.38
N LEU A 100 1.42 6.11 3.48
CA LEU A 100 0.38 5.10 3.68
C LEU A 100 -0.26 5.24 5.05
N ARG A 101 -1.59 5.35 5.07
CA ARG A 101 -2.42 5.33 6.27
C ARG A 101 -3.57 4.35 6.05
N PHE A 102 -4.02 3.68 7.11
CA PHE A 102 -5.15 2.75 7.04
C PHE A 102 -6.51 3.46 6.96
N ASP A 103 -6.56 4.69 7.47
CA ASP A 103 -7.75 5.54 7.43
C ASP A 103 -7.36 6.93 6.90
N PRO A 104 -6.99 7.03 5.60
CA PRO A 104 -6.68 8.31 5.00
C PRO A 104 -7.97 9.12 4.79
N PRO A 105 -7.91 10.46 4.83
CA PRO A 105 -9.05 11.28 4.47
C PRO A 105 -9.47 10.98 3.02
N SER A 106 -10.78 10.89 2.79
CA SER A 106 -11.34 10.74 1.44
C SER A 106 -10.95 11.94 0.57
N ARG A 107 -10.28 11.69 -0.55
CA ARG A 107 -9.81 12.72 -1.48
C ARG A 107 -9.97 12.23 -2.94
N PRO A 108 -10.48 13.05 -3.87
CA PRO A 108 -10.70 12.65 -5.26
C PRO A 108 -9.37 12.67 -6.04
N LEU A 109 -8.57 11.61 -5.88
CA LEU A 109 -7.23 11.52 -6.50
C LEU A 109 -7.24 11.05 -7.95
N ASP A 110 -8.41 10.67 -8.48
CA ASP A 110 -8.54 10.02 -9.79
C ASP A 110 -8.27 10.96 -10.98
N ASP A 111 -8.36 12.27 -10.77
CA ASP A 111 -8.06 13.29 -11.79
C ASP A 111 -6.55 13.60 -11.94
N LEU A 112 -5.73 13.06 -11.03
CA LEU A 112 -4.28 13.23 -11.07
C LEU A 112 -3.64 12.28 -12.08
N SER A 113 -2.69 12.80 -12.86
CA SER A 113 -1.83 11.94 -13.67
C SER A 113 -0.94 11.06 -12.77
N PRO A 114 -0.41 9.92 -13.28
CA PRO A 114 0.50 9.07 -12.50
C PRO A 114 1.67 9.83 -11.86
N ALA A 115 2.25 10.80 -12.58
CA ALA A 115 3.37 11.58 -12.10
C ALA A 115 2.96 12.65 -11.06
N GLU A 116 1.78 13.25 -11.22
CA GLU A 116 1.19 14.18 -10.26
C GLU A 116 0.86 13.46 -8.95
N LEU A 117 0.19 12.31 -9.04
CA LEU A 117 -0.15 11.49 -7.87
C LEU A 117 1.11 11.05 -7.12
N ASP A 118 2.14 10.57 -7.83
CA ASP A 118 3.42 10.19 -7.22
C ASP A 118 4.09 11.37 -6.49
N ALA A 119 4.12 12.56 -7.12
CA ALA A 119 4.66 13.76 -6.47
C ALA A 119 3.84 14.17 -5.25
N PHE A 120 2.51 14.16 -5.38
CA PHE A 120 1.57 14.55 -4.35
C PHE A 120 1.67 13.67 -3.10
N LEU A 121 1.61 12.35 -3.28
CA LEU A 121 1.70 11.40 -2.17
C LEU A 121 3.02 11.56 -1.41
N HIS A 122 4.15 11.72 -2.11
CA HIS A 122 5.45 11.83 -1.45
C HIS A 122 5.73 13.22 -0.85
N CYS A 123 5.32 14.30 -1.49
CA CYS A 123 5.65 15.65 -1.03
C CYS A 123 4.57 16.26 -0.14
N ASP A 124 3.28 16.14 -0.50
CA ASP A 124 2.20 16.82 0.23
C ASP A 124 1.60 15.92 1.33
N VAL A 125 1.57 14.60 1.12
CA VAL A 125 1.04 13.65 2.13
C VAL A 125 2.12 13.17 3.10
N ALA A 126 3.31 12.82 2.59
CA ALA A 126 4.42 12.33 3.41
C ALA A 126 5.45 13.40 3.82
N ASP A 127 5.30 14.64 3.37
CA ASP A 127 6.24 15.75 3.67
C ASP A 127 7.71 15.42 3.36
N ALA A 128 7.99 14.65 2.30
CA ALA A 128 9.37 14.31 1.93
C ALA A 128 10.17 15.51 1.38
N GLY A 129 9.46 16.57 1.00
CA GLY A 129 10.01 17.76 0.36
C GLY A 129 10.39 17.57 -1.12
N VAL A 130 10.26 18.66 -1.90
CA VAL A 130 10.50 18.67 -3.35
C VAL A 130 11.92 18.26 -3.73
N ARG A 131 12.94 18.85 -3.10
CA ARG A 131 14.35 18.61 -3.48
C ARG A 131 14.82 17.18 -3.13
N PRO A 132 14.55 16.64 -1.92
CA PRO A 132 14.87 15.25 -1.62
C PRO A 132 14.15 14.28 -2.56
N PHE A 133 12.88 14.52 -2.84
CA PHE A 133 12.10 13.65 -3.72
C PHE A 133 12.58 13.69 -5.18
N ALA A 134 12.86 14.89 -5.70
CA ALA A 134 13.46 15.10 -7.02
C ALA A 134 14.76 14.29 -7.17
N ARG A 135 15.67 14.39 -6.18
CA ARG A 135 16.92 13.62 -6.17
C ARG A 135 16.69 12.11 -6.15
N ARG A 136 15.79 11.64 -5.30
CA ARG A 136 15.48 10.20 -5.17
C ARG A 136 14.89 9.59 -6.44
N THR A 137 14.24 10.42 -7.26
CA THR A 137 13.51 9.97 -8.46
C THR A 137 14.17 10.41 -9.76
N ASP A 138 15.40 10.93 -9.70
CA ASP A 138 16.16 11.45 -10.84
C ASP A 138 15.35 12.46 -11.69
N ARG A 139 14.56 13.30 -11.02
CA ARG A 139 13.77 14.37 -11.64
C ARG A 139 14.34 15.73 -11.24
N SER A 140 14.10 16.75 -12.07
CA SER A 140 14.46 18.11 -11.69
C SER A 140 13.50 18.64 -10.60
N PRO A 141 13.97 19.46 -9.63
CA PRO A 141 13.07 20.09 -8.66
C PRO A 141 11.96 20.93 -9.30
N GLY A 142 12.23 21.56 -10.46
CA GLY A 142 11.22 22.32 -11.22
C GLY A 142 10.12 21.41 -11.78
N THR A 143 10.48 20.22 -12.26
CA THR A 143 9.50 19.22 -12.72
C THR A 143 8.57 18.81 -11.58
N ILE A 144 9.12 18.50 -10.40
CA ILE A 144 8.30 18.14 -9.23
C ILE A 144 7.41 19.31 -8.82
N GLY A 145 7.94 20.54 -8.80
CA GLY A 145 7.16 21.74 -8.48
C GLY A 145 5.96 21.94 -9.43
N ASN A 146 6.16 21.77 -10.73
CA ASN A 146 5.09 21.87 -11.72
C ASN A 146 4.02 20.78 -11.53
N LEU A 147 4.44 19.55 -11.25
CA LEU A 147 3.51 18.44 -10.96
C LEU A 147 2.67 18.75 -9.72
N LEU A 148 3.27 19.25 -8.65
CA LEU A 148 2.55 19.62 -7.43
C LEU A 148 1.59 20.80 -7.65
N ALA A 149 2.01 21.82 -8.39
CA ALA A 149 1.14 22.95 -8.71
C ALA A 149 -0.12 22.49 -9.47
N SER A 150 0.06 21.65 -10.51
CA SER A 150 -1.07 21.09 -11.26
C SER A 150 -1.94 20.16 -10.41
N ALA A 151 -1.33 19.33 -9.57
CA ALA A 151 -2.08 18.45 -8.67
C ALA A 151 -2.97 19.25 -7.69
N ARG A 152 -2.43 20.31 -7.08
CA ARG A 152 -3.18 21.16 -6.15
C ARG A 152 -4.30 21.92 -6.83
N GLU A 153 -4.08 22.40 -8.05
CA GLU A 153 -5.12 23.05 -8.86
C GLU A 153 -6.30 22.09 -9.09
N LYS A 154 -6.02 20.85 -9.51
CA LYS A 154 -7.05 19.82 -9.74
C LYS A 154 -7.80 19.42 -8.47
N LEU A 155 -7.11 19.39 -7.33
CA LEU A 155 -7.69 19.03 -6.04
C LEU A 155 -8.46 20.17 -5.35
N GLY A 156 -8.56 21.35 -5.98
CA GLY A 156 -9.37 22.46 -5.47
C GLY A 156 -8.61 23.51 -4.65
N GLY A 157 -7.28 23.60 -4.76
CA GLY A 157 -6.48 24.74 -4.32
C GLY A 157 -6.25 24.91 -2.81
N ASP A 158 -7.15 24.39 -1.96
CA ASP A 158 -7.07 24.49 -0.50
C ASP A 158 -6.85 23.10 0.13
N LEU A 159 -5.59 22.78 0.46
CA LEU A 159 -5.20 21.64 1.29
C LEU A 159 -4.66 22.11 2.64
#